data_AF-A0A942JUL4-F1
#
_entry.id   AF-A0A942JUL4-F1
#
_cell.length_a   1.000
_cell.length_b   1.000
_cell.length_c   1.000
_cell.angle_alpha   90.00
_cell.angle_beta   90.00
_cell.angle_gamma   90.00
#
_symmetry.space_group_name_H-M   'P 1'
#
loop_
_entity.id
_entity.type
_entity.pdbx_description
1 polymer ?
#
loop_
_entity_poly.entity_id
_entity_poly.type
_entity_poly.pdbx_seq_one_letter_code
_entity_poly.pdbx_strand_id
1 'polypeptide(L)'
;MALIPPRVSRRARSRVRRDAWRTALPILVVGCLVLSVVVVAGGSAVRRDVGCGLCHRGHVAANRDSAHQGLRCAECHASPGAAGIVADGLRSIRWLSVSPFREARPGFAPERACRECHSFALTSTVTTYVRVRHADFAEERCARCHAGTGHRVDAERRWYAGPLMEDCTGCHRVSGTNVDACYVCHPPGLTRQRPEDERATVFTASHGAGWQRAHGMGDMSGCTTCHVPADCAKCHGIPLPHQQGWQRVHGDGLTEPVRERCSACHDPQWCTDCHGVEMPHGDGFLPAHGGLAEGLEDVCYRCHVEASCAQCHYSAEHNQTPGVDYHFGAGDPQ
;
A
#
# COMPACT_ATOMS: atom_id res chain seq x y z
N MET A 1 -18.21 24.40 -68.81
CA MET A 1 -17.33 23.43 -69.50
C MET A 1 -16.38 22.86 -68.45
N ALA A 2 -16.70 21.70 -67.87
CA ALA A 2 -15.97 21.15 -66.73
C ALA A 2 -14.73 20.38 -67.21
N LEU A 3 -13.54 20.82 -66.79
CA LEU A 3 -12.27 20.16 -67.09
C LEU A 3 -12.17 18.83 -66.32
N ILE A 4 -12.21 17.72 -67.04
CA ILE A 4 -12.00 16.37 -66.51
C ILE A 4 -10.49 16.19 -66.26
N PRO A 5 -10.04 15.86 -65.03
CA PRO A 5 -8.63 15.67 -64.75
C PRO A 5 -8.08 14.42 -65.45
N PRO A 6 -6.79 14.41 -65.86
CA PRO A 6 -6.20 13.32 -66.61
C PRO A 6 -6.15 12.02 -65.78
N ARG A 7 -6.64 10.93 -66.36
CA ARG A 7 -6.58 9.58 -65.78
C ARG A 7 -5.14 9.06 -65.76
N VAL A 8 -4.43 9.30 -64.67
CA VAL A 8 -3.11 8.67 -64.41
C VAL A 8 -3.30 7.15 -64.35
N SER A 9 -2.69 6.43 -65.30
CA SER A 9 -2.84 4.99 -65.48
C SER A 9 -2.40 4.20 -64.23
N ARG A 10 -3.11 3.10 -63.91
CA ARG A 10 -2.76 2.20 -62.78
C ARG A 10 -1.31 1.69 -62.85
N ARG A 11 -0.73 1.57 -64.05
CA ARG A 11 0.68 1.18 -64.28
C ARG A 11 1.69 2.26 -63.89
N ALA A 12 1.39 3.54 -64.09
CA ALA A 12 2.26 4.64 -63.66
C ALA A 12 2.32 4.73 -62.12
N ARG A 13 1.16 4.61 -61.45
CA ARG A 13 1.10 4.58 -59.97
C ARG A 13 1.84 3.38 -59.36
N SER A 14 1.87 2.23 -60.04
CA SER A 14 2.56 1.02 -59.55
C SER A 14 4.09 1.00 -59.78
N ARG A 15 4.61 1.81 -60.73
CA ARG A 15 6.05 2.05 -60.88
C ARG A 15 6.55 3.06 -59.84
N VAL A 16 5.87 4.19 -59.69
CA VAL A 16 6.20 5.20 -58.65
C VAL A 16 6.16 4.59 -57.24
N ARG A 17 5.16 3.75 -56.92
CA ARG A 17 5.17 2.98 -55.67
C ARG A 17 6.38 2.06 -55.56
N ARG A 18 6.72 1.30 -56.60
CA ARG A 18 7.88 0.38 -56.54
C ARG A 18 9.21 1.10 -56.33
N ASP A 19 9.41 2.23 -57.02
CA ASP A 19 10.65 3.00 -56.89
C ASP A 19 10.71 3.75 -55.54
N ALA A 20 9.57 4.26 -55.05
CA ALA A 20 9.48 4.80 -53.69
C ALA A 20 9.77 3.74 -52.62
N TRP A 21 9.29 2.49 -52.79
CA TRP A 21 9.61 1.40 -51.87
C TRP A 21 11.07 0.94 -51.99
N ARG A 22 11.70 1.00 -53.18
CA ARG A 22 13.13 0.69 -53.38
C ARG A 22 14.06 1.67 -52.68
N THR A 23 13.66 2.93 -52.52
CA THR A 23 14.44 3.94 -51.78
C THR A 23 14.05 4.00 -50.31
N ALA A 24 12.77 3.86 -49.97
CA ALA A 24 12.30 3.92 -48.59
C ALA A 24 12.71 2.68 -47.77
N LEU A 25 12.71 1.48 -48.37
CA LEU A 25 13.07 0.25 -47.67
C LEU A 25 14.52 0.27 -47.11
N PRO A 26 15.59 0.60 -47.87
CA PRO A 26 16.93 0.66 -47.30
C PRO A 26 17.07 1.74 -46.23
N ILE A 27 16.41 2.89 -46.38
CA ILE A 27 16.41 3.95 -45.35
C ILE A 27 15.74 3.45 -44.06
N LEU A 28 14.60 2.79 -44.17
CA LEU A 28 13.91 2.18 -43.02
C LEU A 28 14.76 1.09 -42.37
N VAL A 29 15.42 0.23 -43.17
CA VAL A 29 16.30 -0.82 -42.66
C VAL A 29 17.49 -0.23 -41.92
N VAL A 30 18.17 0.76 -42.49
CA VAL A 30 19.28 1.47 -41.82
C VAL A 30 18.79 2.17 -40.57
N GLY A 31 17.63 2.84 -40.62
CA GLY A 31 17.01 3.48 -39.46
C GLY A 31 16.72 2.50 -38.32
N CYS A 32 16.12 1.34 -38.63
CA CYS A 32 15.87 0.28 -37.66
C CYS A 32 17.17 -0.32 -37.09
N LEU A 33 18.21 -0.48 -37.91
CA LEU A 33 19.52 -0.96 -37.45
C LEU A 33 20.18 0.04 -36.49
N VAL A 34 20.21 1.33 -36.84
CA VAL A 34 20.75 2.38 -35.98
C VAL A 34 19.99 2.43 -34.66
N LEU A 35 18.65 2.40 -34.70
CA LEU A 35 17.83 2.38 -33.49
C LEU A 35 18.16 1.16 -32.62
N SER A 36 18.31 -0.02 -33.22
CA SER A 36 18.66 -1.24 -32.51
C SER A 36 20.03 -1.15 -31.83
N VAL A 37 21.02 -0.59 -32.52
CA VAL A 37 22.36 -0.34 -31.95
C VAL A 37 22.28 0.63 -30.78
N VAL A 38 21.55 1.74 -30.92
CA VAL A 38 21.38 2.74 -29.84
C VAL A 38 20.70 2.11 -28.62
N VAL A 39 19.65 1.32 -28.82
CA VAL A 39 18.96 0.64 -27.73
C VAL A 39 19.87 -0.37 -27.03
N VAL A 40 20.58 -1.22 -27.77
CA VAL A 40 21.49 -2.21 -27.17
C VAL A 40 22.66 -1.53 -26.46
N ALA A 41 23.24 -0.49 -27.04
CA ALA A 41 24.31 0.29 -26.43
C ALA A 41 23.84 0.98 -25.14
N GLY A 42 22.65 1.59 -25.17
CA GLY A 42 22.02 2.20 -24.00
C GLY A 42 21.77 1.19 -22.88
N GLY A 43 21.22 0.02 -23.20
CA GLY A 43 21.01 -1.05 -22.21
C GLY A 43 22.31 -1.59 -21.64
N SER A 44 23.35 -1.72 -22.48
CA SER A 44 24.68 -2.17 -22.03
C SER A 44 25.36 -1.13 -21.15
N ALA A 45 25.17 0.16 -21.42
CA ALA A 45 25.65 1.25 -20.59
C ALA A 45 24.99 1.24 -19.21
N VAL A 46 23.66 1.04 -19.14
CA VAL A 46 22.93 0.84 -17.88
C VAL A 46 23.53 -0.30 -17.07
N ARG A 47 23.84 -1.44 -17.71
CA ARG A 47 24.44 -2.61 -17.02
C ARG A 47 25.85 -2.42 -16.49
N ARG A 48 26.52 -1.36 -16.93
CA ARG A 48 27.87 -0.98 -16.48
C ARG A 48 27.82 0.25 -15.57
N ASP A 49 26.64 0.60 -15.06
CA ASP A 49 26.38 1.77 -14.21
C ASP A 49 26.78 3.12 -14.83
N VAL A 50 26.84 3.19 -16.15
CA VAL A 50 27.30 4.40 -16.83
C VAL A 50 26.26 5.50 -16.66
N GLY A 51 26.67 6.58 -15.99
CA GLY A 51 25.86 7.79 -15.82
C GLY A 51 24.86 7.78 -14.66
N CYS A 52 24.72 6.68 -13.92
CA CYS A 52 23.77 6.58 -12.79
C CYS A 52 24.05 7.66 -11.72
N GLY A 53 25.33 7.84 -11.37
CA GLY A 53 25.77 8.82 -10.39
C GLY A 53 25.57 10.29 -10.79
N LEU A 54 25.22 10.58 -12.04
CA LEU A 54 24.93 11.96 -12.46
C LEU A 54 23.64 12.47 -11.78
N CYS A 55 22.61 11.63 -11.74
CA CYS A 55 21.32 11.93 -11.15
C CYS A 55 21.16 11.34 -9.73
N HIS A 56 21.76 10.17 -9.44
CA HIS A 56 21.61 9.46 -8.17
C HIS A 56 22.76 9.70 -7.17
N ARG A 57 23.34 10.90 -7.12
CA ARG A 57 24.52 11.21 -6.27
C ARG A 57 24.34 10.81 -4.80
N GLY A 58 23.20 11.14 -4.20
CA GLY A 58 22.91 10.78 -2.80
C GLY A 58 22.87 9.26 -2.57
N HIS A 59 22.35 8.50 -3.52
CA HIS A 59 22.29 7.04 -3.44
C HIS A 59 23.67 6.39 -3.62
N VAL A 60 24.53 6.98 -4.45
CA VAL A 60 25.92 6.51 -4.62
C VAL A 60 26.70 6.64 -3.32
N ALA A 61 26.56 7.76 -2.60
CA ALA A 61 27.16 7.92 -1.29
C ALA A 61 26.58 6.90 -0.30
N ALA A 62 25.25 6.83 -0.20
CA ALA A 62 24.55 5.92 0.70
C ALA A 62 24.82 4.42 0.46
N ASN A 63 25.10 4.00 -0.77
CA ASN A 63 25.45 2.60 -1.05
C ASN A 63 26.82 2.22 -0.48
N ARG A 64 27.76 3.16 -0.38
CA ARG A 64 29.09 2.90 0.19
C ARG A 64 29.02 2.48 1.65
N ASP A 65 28.00 2.95 2.36
CA ASP A 65 27.78 2.60 3.77
C ASP A 65 26.91 1.34 3.94
N SER A 66 26.55 0.68 2.84
CA SER A 66 25.70 -0.51 2.84
C SER A 66 26.48 -1.82 2.87
N ALA A 67 25.81 -2.91 3.25
CA ALA A 67 26.37 -4.27 3.16
C ALA A 67 26.65 -4.72 1.71
N HIS A 68 26.12 -3.99 0.71
CA HIS A 68 26.26 -4.27 -0.71
C HIS A 68 27.14 -3.25 -1.46
N GLN A 69 27.96 -2.48 -0.74
CA GLN A 69 28.84 -1.45 -1.32
C GLN A 69 29.75 -1.91 -2.48
N GLY A 70 30.03 -3.23 -2.58
CA GLY A 70 30.83 -3.82 -3.65
C GLY A 70 30.05 -4.20 -4.91
N LEU A 71 28.72 -4.09 -4.91
CA LEU A 71 27.88 -4.43 -6.05
C LEU A 71 27.64 -3.21 -6.96
N ARG A 72 27.49 -3.49 -8.26
CA ARG A 72 27.02 -2.51 -9.24
C ARG A 72 25.53 -2.22 -9.07
N CYS A 73 25.11 -0.99 -9.36
CA CYS A 73 23.71 -0.58 -9.31
C CYS A 73 22.84 -1.47 -10.21
N ALA A 74 23.34 -1.82 -11.39
CA ALA A 74 22.68 -2.68 -12.35
C ALA A 74 22.45 -4.11 -11.87
N GLU A 75 23.26 -4.63 -10.95
CA GLU A 75 23.08 -5.99 -10.43
C GLU A 75 21.78 -6.10 -9.64
N CYS A 76 21.34 -4.99 -9.03
CA CYS A 76 20.05 -4.93 -8.35
C CYS A 76 18.93 -4.36 -9.23
N HIS A 77 19.21 -3.36 -10.08
CA HIS A 77 18.16 -2.60 -10.78
C HIS A 77 17.93 -2.94 -12.25
N ALA A 78 18.82 -3.70 -12.90
CA ALA A 78 18.67 -4.01 -14.32
C ALA A 78 17.60 -5.08 -14.58
N SER A 79 17.06 -5.08 -15.80
CA SER A 79 16.08 -6.07 -16.25
C SER A 79 16.76 -7.41 -16.59
N PRO A 80 16.07 -8.56 -16.44
CA PRO A 80 16.67 -9.89 -16.64
C PRO A 80 17.03 -10.17 -18.09
N GLY A 81 18.07 -10.98 -18.29
CA GLY A 81 18.34 -11.63 -19.57
C GLY A 81 18.59 -10.68 -20.73
N ALA A 82 18.57 -11.22 -21.96
CA ALA A 82 18.85 -10.46 -23.18
C ALA A 82 17.73 -9.46 -23.53
N ALA A 83 16.46 -9.86 -23.36
CA ALA A 83 15.31 -8.96 -23.54
C ALA A 83 15.37 -7.77 -22.56
N GLY A 84 15.93 -7.97 -21.37
CA GLY A 84 16.17 -6.90 -20.42
C GLY A 84 17.13 -5.83 -20.94
N ILE A 85 18.11 -6.17 -21.79
CA ILE A 85 19.06 -5.17 -22.34
C ILE A 85 18.27 -4.19 -23.21
N VAL A 86 17.37 -4.72 -24.02
CA VAL A 86 16.49 -3.93 -24.88
C VAL A 86 15.54 -3.07 -24.04
N ALA A 87 14.92 -3.65 -23.01
CA ALA A 87 14.03 -2.92 -22.12
C ALA A 87 14.74 -1.78 -21.37
N ASP A 88 15.94 -2.04 -20.84
CA ASP A 88 16.76 -1.05 -20.14
C ASP A 88 17.25 0.04 -21.11
N GLY A 89 17.58 -0.32 -22.35
CA GLY A 89 17.96 0.62 -23.40
C GLY A 89 16.83 1.55 -23.85
N LEU A 90 15.63 1.02 -24.04
CA LEU A 90 14.45 1.86 -24.30
C LEU A 90 14.12 2.75 -23.10
N ARG A 91 14.29 2.23 -21.88
CA ARG A 91 14.08 3.01 -20.65
C ARG A 91 15.10 4.13 -20.51
N SER A 92 16.37 3.90 -20.87
CA SER A 92 17.40 4.94 -20.81
C SER A 92 17.19 6.06 -21.83
N ILE A 93 16.73 5.76 -23.04
CA ILE A 93 16.28 6.78 -24.01
C ILE A 93 15.15 7.62 -23.42
N ARG A 94 14.16 6.98 -22.79
CA ARG A 94 13.06 7.68 -22.11
C ARG A 94 13.58 8.55 -20.95
N TRP A 95 14.52 8.06 -20.15
CA TRP A 95 15.10 8.83 -19.06
C TRP A 95 15.74 10.12 -19.56
N LEU A 96 16.52 10.05 -20.65
CA LEU A 96 17.20 11.20 -21.24
C LEU A 96 16.24 12.19 -21.94
N SER A 97 15.08 11.72 -22.42
CA SER A 97 14.15 12.55 -23.21
C SER A 97 13.01 13.19 -22.42
N VAL A 98 12.54 12.57 -21.32
CA VAL A 98 11.36 13.07 -20.57
C VAL A 98 11.57 13.15 -19.06
N SER A 99 12.54 12.42 -18.50
CA SER A 99 12.69 12.33 -17.04
C SER A 99 13.52 13.43 -16.35
N PRO A 100 14.34 14.29 -17.01
CA PRO A 100 15.00 15.38 -16.28
C PRO A 100 14.03 16.48 -15.82
N PHE A 101 12.76 16.45 -16.28
CA PHE A 101 11.72 17.45 -15.97
C PHE A 101 10.58 16.93 -15.09
N ARG A 102 10.70 15.73 -14.51
CA ARG A 102 9.68 15.14 -13.63
C ARG A 102 10.29 14.62 -12.34
N GLU A 103 9.51 14.69 -11.25
CA GLU A 103 9.88 14.08 -9.98
C GLU A 103 10.17 12.58 -10.16
N ALA A 104 11.31 12.13 -9.62
CA ALA A 104 11.73 10.76 -9.72
C ALA A 104 10.76 9.89 -8.90
N ARG A 105 10.12 8.90 -9.53
CA ARG A 105 9.39 7.88 -8.79
C ARG A 105 10.38 6.87 -8.20
N PRO A 106 10.20 6.43 -6.94
CA PRO A 106 11.01 5.38 -6.35
C PRO A 106 11.00 4.13 -7.23
N GLY A 107 12.16 3.67 -7.66
CA GLY A 107 12.33 2.42 -8.40
C GLY A 107 12.70 1.31 -7.43
N PHE A 108 11.89 0.26 -7.34
CA PHE A 108 12.20 -0.92 -6.54
C PHE A 108 13.09 -1.88 -7.34
N ALA A 109 14.06 -2.49 -6.66
CA ALA A 109 14.78 -3.63 -7.21
C ALA A 109 13.82 -4.83 -7.32
N PRO A 110 13.80 -5.58 -8.43
CA PRO A 110 12.98 -6.78 -8.56
C PRO A 110 13.50 -7.90 -7.67
N GLU A 111 12.59 -8.67 -7.06
CA GLU A 111 12.92 -9.73 -6.09
C GLU A 111 13.90 -10.78 -6.61
N ARG A 112 13.82 -11.07 -7.92
CA ARG A 112 14.73 -11.99 -8.59
C ARG A 112 16.20 -11.56 -8.44
N ALA A 113 16.50 -10.26 -8.40
CA ALA A 113 17.86 -9.75 -8.31
C ALA A 113 18.48 -10.12 -6.95
N CYS A 114 17.67 -10.07 -5.88
CA CYS A 114 18.09 -10.55 -4.57
C CYS A 114 18.36 -12.07 -4.61
N ARG A 115 17.48 -12.83 -5.27
CA ARG A 115 17.53 -14.31 -5.33
C ARG A 115 18.63 -14.86 -6.23
N GLU A 116 19.23 -14.05 -7.11
CA GLU A 116 20.41 -14.45 -7.89
C GLU A 116 21.59 -14.83 -6.95
N CYS A 117 21.69 -14.18 -5.79
CA CYS A 117 22.68 -14.52 -4.76
C CYS A 117 22.05 -15.17 -3.52
N HIS A 118 20.83 -14.77 -3.13
CA HIS A 118 20.15 -15.23 -1.91
C HIS A 118 19.11 -16.32 -2.16
N SER A 119 19.30 -17.18 -3.17
CA SER A 119 18.39 -18.30 -3.46
C SER A 119 18.17 -19.22 -2.25
N PHE A 120 19.19 -19.37 -1.40
CA PHE A 120 19.14 -20.17 -0.18
C PHE A 120 18.06 -19.72 0.82
N ALA A 121 17.65 -18.45 0.77
CA ALA A 121 16.67 -17.90 1.70
C ALA A 121 15.30 -18.59 1.59
N LEU A 122 14.96 -19.11 0.40
CA LEU A 122 13.71 -19.83 0.13
C LEU A 122 13.81 -21.34 0.35
N THR A 123 15.02 -21.89 0.47
CA THR A 123 15.23 -23.34 0.62
C THR A 123 15.61 -23.74 2.04
N SER A 124 15.85 -22.77 2.92
CA SER A 124 16.30 -23.01 4.29
C SER A 124 15.65 -22.05 5.28
N THR A 125 15.68 -22.43 6.56
CA THR A 125 15.33 -21.51 7.65
C THR A 125 16.57 -20.68 7.99
N VAL A 126 16.49 -19.38 7.76
CA VAL A 126 17.57 -18.43 8.04
C VAL A 126 17.46 -17.99 9.50
N THR A 127 18.57 -18.07 10.23
CA THR A 127 18.63 -17.63 11.63
C THR A 127 19.83 -16.70 11.81
N THR A 128 19.56 -15.46 12.25
CA THR A 128 20.62 -14.50 12.62
C THR A 128 20.35 -13.96 14.02
N TYR A 129 19.28 -13.17 14.17
CA TYR A 129 18.72 -12.73 15.46
C TYR A 129 17.25 -13.17 15.62
N VAL A 130 16.61 -13.39 14.48
CA VAL A 130 15.27 -13.96 14.36
C VAL A 130 15.38 -15.15 13.40
N ARG A 131 14.60 -16.20 13.69
CA ARG A 131 14.46 -17.40 12.89
C ARG A 131 13.31 -17.20 11.91
N VAL A 132 13.61 -17.33 10.62
CA VAL A 132 12.66 -17.07 9.53
C VAL A 132 12.74 -18.14 8.47
N ARG A 133 11.58 -18.62 8.03
CA ARG A 133 11.48 -19.49 6.85
C ARG A 133 10.77 -18.74 5.73
N HIS A 134 11.53 -18.10 4.85
CA HIS A 134 10.97 -17.23 3.80
C HIS A 134 10.08 -17.98 2.79
N ALA A 135 10.18 -19.32 2.71
CA ALA A 135 9.28 -20.14 1.92
C ALA A 135 7.80 -19.95 2.31
N ASP A 136 7.52 -19.64 3.59
CA ASP A 136 6.15 -19.43 4.09
C ASP A 136 5.50 -18.15 3.52
N PHE A 137 6.30 -17.25 2.92
CA PHE A 137 5.86 -16.01 2.28
C PHE A 137 6.68 -15.69 1.03
N ALA A 138 6.91 -16.69 0.18
CA ALA A 138 7.77 -16.58 -0.99
C ALA A 138 7.31 -15.55 -2.05
N GLU A 139 6.05 -15.12 -1.99
CA GLU A 139 5.45 -14.11 -2.87
C GLU A 139 5.71 -12.67 -2.36
N GLU A 140 6.07 -12.51 -1.09
CA GLU A 140 6.37 -11.21 -0.52
C GLU A 140 7.69 -10.64 -1.05
N ARG A 141 7.71 -9.32 -1.13
CA ARG A 141 8.88 -8.58 -1.61
C ARG A 141 9.97 -8.56 -0.55
N CYS A 142 11.17 -8.98 -0.88
CA CYS A 142 12.34 -8.94 -0.02
C CYS A 142 12.57 -7.53 0.53
N ALA A 143 12.44 -6.51 -0.33
CA ALA A 143 12.62 -5.11 0.04
C ALA A 143 11.52 -4.54 0.96
N ARG A 144 10.43 -5.26 1.19
CA ARG A 144 9.39 -4.87 2.16
C ARG A 144 9.94 -4.86 3.58
N CYS A 145 10.72 -5.89 3.93
CA CYS A 145 11.32 -6.03 5.27
C CYS A 145 12.82 -5.70 5.25
N HIS A 146 13.50 -5.94 4.13
CA HIS A 146 14.91 -5.61 3.90
C HIS A 146 15.10 -4.33 3.09
N ALA A 147 14.27 -3.31 3.36
CA ALA A 147 14.46 -1.99 2.77
C ALA A 147 15.86 -1.43 3.11
N GLY A 148 16.30 -0.43 2.35
CA GLY A 148 17.55 0.29 2.63
C GLY A 148 18.84 -0.56 2.53
N THR A 149 18.73 -1.83 2.16
CA THR A 149 19.83 -2.80 2.13
C THR A 149 20.94 -2.44 1.14
N GLY A 150 20.60 -1.76 0.05
CA GLY A 150 21.54 -1.26 -0.95
C GLY A 150 21.92 0.21 -0.78
N HIS A 151 21.20 0.98 0.03
CA HIS A 151 21.55 2.37 0.34
C HIS A 151 20.61 2.92 1.43
N ARG A 152 21.19 3.48 2.50
CA ARG A 152 20.46 4.17 3.58
C ARG A 152 20.42 5.67 3.27
N VAL A 153 19.24 6.26 3.16
CA VAL A 153 19.09 7.71 2.90
C VAL A 153 18.53 8.43 4.14
N ASP A 154 19.29 9.39 4.67
CA ASP A 154 18.88 10.36 5.70
C ASP A 154 18.40 11.68 5.03
N ALA A 155 17.57 12.57 5.60
CA ALA A 155 17.31 12.86 7.01
C ALA A 155 15.85 13.26 7.34
N GLU A 156 14.88 13.16 6.42
CA GLU A 156 13.48 13.58 6.70
C GLU A 156 12.42 12.60 6.16
N ARG A 157 12.82 11.52 5.48
CA ARG A 157 11.93 10.50 4.90
C ARG A 157 12.62 9.14 4.92
N ARG A 158 12.47 8.37 6.01
CA ARG A 158 13.10 7.05 6.23
C ARG A 158 12.87 6.09 5.06
N TRP A 159 13.92 5.38 4.62
CA TRP A 159 13.81 4.19 3.77
C TRP A 159 14.44 2.98 4.49
N TYR A 160 13.69 2.50 5.49
CA TYR A 160 13.95 1.53 6.57
C TYR A 160 15.17 0.59 6.46
N ALA A 161 15.95 0.36 7.54
CA ALA A 161 17.25 -0.35 7.50
C ALA A 161 17.30 -1.73 8.23
N GLY A 162 16.17 -2.43 8.31
CA GLY A 162 16.09 -3.82 8.80
C GLY A 162 14.66 -4.22 9.19
N PRO A 163 14.33 -5.51 9.28
CA PRO A 163 12.97 -5.93 9.63
C PRO A 163 12.59 -5.48 11.04
N LEU A 164 11.34 -5.07 11.20
CA LEU A 164 10.69 -4.83 12.48
C LEU A 164 9.80 -6.00 12.89
N MET A 165 9.44 -6.04 14.17
CA MET A 165 8.47 -7.01 14.66
C MET A 165 7.11 -6.85 13.97
N GLU A 166 6.67 -5.61 13.72
CA GLU A 166 5.40 -5.32 13.04
C GLU A 166 5.35 -5.87 11.60
N ASP A 167 6.49 -5.99 10.91
CA ASP A 167 6.55 -6.61 9.57
C ASP A 167 6.12 -8.09 9.62
N CYS A 168 6.38 -8.76 10.74
CA CYS A 168 6.00 -10.15 10.97
C CYS A 168 4.58 -10.24 11.54
N THR A 169 4.25 -9.39 12.51
CA THR A 169 3.02 -9.53 13.30
C THR A 169 1.75 -9.08 12.59
N GLY A 170 1.90 -8.38 11.46
CA GLY A 170 0.77 -8.12 10.56
C GLY A 170 0.10 -9.40 10.04
N CYS A 171 0.88 -10.48 9.87
CA CYS A 171 0.37 -11.80 9.48
C CYS A 171 0.44 -12.83 10.63
N HIS A 172 1.51 -12.81 11.42
CA HIS A 172 1.75 -13.77 12.50
C HIS A 172 1.34 -13.20 13.86
N ARG A 173 0.23 -13.69 14.43
CA ARG A 173 -0.18 -13.27 15.77
C ARG A 173 0.54 -14.09 16.83
N VAL A 174 1.21 -13.40 17.73
CA VAL A 174 1.60 -13.94 19.05
C VAL A 174 0.78 -13.24 20.12
N SER A 175 0.76 -13.80 21.33
CA SER A 175 0.05 -13.22 22.46
C SER A 175 1.01 -13.04 23.62
N GLY A 176 0.92 -11.91 24.32
CA GLY A 176 1.60 -11.69 25.59
C GLY A 176 1.22 -12.71 26.68
N THR A 177 0.13 -13.48 26.50
CA THR A 177 -0.26 -14.58 27.41
C THR A 177 0.46 -15.90 27.12
N ASN A 178 1.17 -16.02 26.00
CA ASN A 178 1.99 -17.18 25.65
C ASN A 178 3.39 -16.71 25.24
N VAL A 179 4.15 -16.23 26.23
CA VAL A 179 5.49 -15.64 26.04
C VAL A 179 6.47 -16.64 25.43
N ASP A 180 6.28 -17.94 25.65
CA ASP A 180 7.14 -18.99 25.10
C ASP A 180 7.05 -19.07 23.57
N ALA A 181 5.93 -18.64 22.97
CA ALA A 181 5.79 -18.55 21.52
C ALA A 181 6.80 -17.57 20.89
N CYS A 182 7.30 -16.60 21.65
CA CYS A 182 8.33 -15.69 21.19
C CYS A 182 9.62 -16.44 20.80
N TYR A 183 9.95 -17.56 21.46
CA TYR A 183 11.17 -18.33 21.19
C TYR A 183 11.15 -19.14 19.89
N VAL A 184 9.96 -19.28 19.27
CA VAL A 184 9.83 -19.84 17.92
C VAL A 184 10.60 -18.98 16.93
N CYS A 185 10.46 -17.64 17.06
CA CYS A 185 11.11 -16.66 16.21
C CYS A 185 12.38 -16.08 16.82
N HIS A 186 12.50 -15.97 18.15
CA HIS A 186 13.67 -15.42 18.84
C HIS A 186 14.43 -16.50 19.60
N PRO A 187 15.40 -17.18 18.98
CA PRO A 187 16.16 -18.20 19.68
C PRO A 187 16.93 -17.59 20.87
N PRO A 188 16.93 -18.26 22.04
CA PRO A 188 17.72 -17.82 23.18
C PRO A 188 19.21 -17.63 22.81
N GLY A 189 19.83 -16.59 23.35
CA GLY A 189 21.25 -16.28 23.11
C GLY A 189 21.53 -15.49 21.82
N LEU A 190 20.55 -15.25 20.95
CA LEU A 190 20.71 -14.45 19.73
C LEU A 190 20.03 -13.08 19.89
N THR A 191 20.71 -12.15 20.57
CA THR A 191 20.23 -10.77 20.73
C THR A 191 21.03 -9.81 19.86
N ARG A 192 20.35 -8.86 19.22
CA ARG A 192 21.00 -7.77 18.50
C ARG A 192 21.19 -6.60 19.46
N GLN A 193 22.42 -6.31 19.84
CA GLN A 193 22.75 -5.03 20.47
C GLN A 193 22.77 -3.96 19.38
N ARG A 194 21.77 -3.06 19.38
CA ARG A 194 21.74 -1.93 18.46
C ARG A 194 22.54 -0.76 19.04
N PRO A 195 23.39 -0.08 18.25
CA PRO A 195 24.06 1.14 18.66
C PRO A 195 23.08 2.18 19.22
N GLU A 196 23.57 2.99 20.15
CA GLU A 196 22.82 3.95 20.97
C GLU A 196 22.06 5.01 20.19
N ASP A 197 22.63 5.42 19.07
CA ASP A 197 22.18 6.40 18.10
C ASP A 197 21.18 5.81 17.07
N GLU A 198 21.17 4.50 16.85
CA GLU A 198 20.16 3.79 16.05
C GLU A 198 18.89 3.39 16.84
N ARG A 199 18.78 3.81 18.12
CA ARG A 199 17.76 3.33 19.05
C ARG A 199 16.33 3.74 18.70
N ALA A 200 16.08 4.75 17.87
CA ALA A 200 14.73 5.23 17.57
C ALA A 200 13.93 4.25 16.69
N THR A 201 13.40 3.19 17.26
CA THR A 201 12.41 2.28 16.65
C THR A 201 10.99 2.69 17.04
N VAL A 202 9.97 2.17 16.32
CA VAL A 202 8.56 2.31 16.73
C VAL A 202 8.37 1.79 18.17
N PHE A 203 9.05 0.70 18.52
CA PHE A 203 9.07 0.18 19.89
C PHE A 203 9.64 1.18 20.91
N THR A 204 10.83 1.73 20.69
CA THR A 204 11.42 2.72 21.63
C THR A 204 10.67 4.06 21.66
N ALA A 205 10.01 4.42 20.55
CA ALA A 205 9.17 5.61 20.50
C ALA A 205 7.96 5.46 21.43
N SER A 206 7.40 4.25 21.52
CA SER A 206 6.24 3.90 22.35
C SER A 206 6.57 3.32 23.73
N HIS A 207 7.83 3.01 24.02
CA HIS A 207 8.27 2.43 25.30
C HIS A 207 9.42 3.21 25.97
N GLY A 208 9.84 4.33 25.38
CA GLY A 208 10.84 5.24 25.95
C GLY A 208 10.24 6.41 26.73
N ALA A 209 11.09 7.32 27.22
CA ALA A 209 10.66 8.48 28.02
C ALA A 209 9.65 9.42 27.32
N GLY A 210 9.56 9.37 25.98
CA GLY A 210 8.61 10.16 25.18
C GLY A 210 7.29 9.46 24.84
N TRP A 211 7.04 8.25 25.37
CA TRP A 211 5.97 7.38 24.87
C TRP A 211 4.58 8.01 24.84
N GLN A 212 4.22 8.81 25.84
CA GLN A 212 2.89 9.42 25.91
C GLN A 212 2.60 10.34 24.72
N ARG A 213 3.63 10.93 24.11
CA ARG A 213 3.47 11.78 22.92
C ARG A 213 3.53 11.01 21.62
N ALA A 214 4.05 9.79 21.63
CA ALA A 214 4.34 9.00 20.44
C ALA A 214 3.52 7.69 20.34
N HIS A 215 2.84 7.27 21.41
CA HIS A 215 1.95 6.13 21.37
C HIS A 215 0.75 6.40 20.45
N GLY A 216 0.42 5.43 19.61
CA GLY A 216 -0.60 5.59 18.57
C GLY A 216 -0.11 6.19 17.24
N MET A 217 1.18 6.57 17.10
CA MET A 217 1.73 7.06 15.82
C MET A 217 2.11 5.93 14.82
N GLY A 218 1.67 4.69 15.06
CA GLY A 218 1.92 3.52 14.20
C GLY A 218 0.69 2.62 14.10
N ASP A 219 0.80 1.48 13.42
CA ASP A 219 -0.31 0.52 13.35
C ASP A 219 -0.61 -0.06 14.74
N MET A 220 -1.79 0.28 15.27
CA MET A 220 -2.27 -0.16 16.58
C MET A 220 -2.41 -1.69 16.67
N SER A 221 -2.57 -2.39 15.54
CA SER A 221 -2.62 -3.86 15.51
C SER A 221 -1.32 -4.48 16.04
N GLY A 222 -0.18 -3.81 15.83
CA GLY A 222 1.11 -4.19 16.37
C GLY A 222 1.13 -4.18 17.90
N CYS A 223 0.52 -3.17 18.53
CA CYS A 223 0.44 -3.06 19.99
C CYS A 223 -0.34 -4.23 20.61
N THR A 224 -1.43 -4.65 19.97
CA THR A 224 -2.26 -5.76 20.45
C THR A 224 -1.65 -7.14 20.34
N THR A 225 -0.48 -7.24 19.72
CA THR A 225 0.32 -8.46 19.75
C THR A 225 0.78 -8.77 21.19
N CYS A 226 1.02 -7.73 21.99
CA CYS A 226 1.51 -7.88 23.37
C CYS A 226 0.49 -7.41 24.41
N HIS A 227 -0.29 -6.37 24.10
CA HIS A 227 -1.25 -5.76 25.01
C HIS A 227 -2.69 -6.18 24.68
N VAL A 228 -3.54 -6.30 25.70
CA VAL A 228 -4.97 -6.56 25.45
C VAL A 228 -5.68 -5.22 25.20
N PRO A 229 -6.70 -5.17 24.31
CA PRO A 229 -7.43 -3.93 24.02
C PRO A 229 -8.01 -3.21 25.25
N ALA A 230 -8.30 -3.97 26.31
CA ALA A 230 -8.79 -3.44 27.59
C ALA A 230 -7.75 -2.57 28.31
N ASP A 231 -6.45 -2.73 28.06
CA ASP A 231 -5.42 -1.88 28.65
C ASP A 231 -5.49 -0.45 28.11
N CYS A 232 -5.76 -0.30 26.82
CA CYS A 232 -5.94 1.01 26.19
C CYS A 232 -7.17 1.74 26.75
N ALA A 233 -8.25 0.99 27.02
CA ALA A 233 -9.49 1.54 27.55
C ALA A 233 -9.32 2.19 28.94
N LYS A 234 -8.28 1.82 29.71
CA LYS A 234 -7.99 2.43 31.02
C LYS A 234 -7.72 3.94 30.93
N CYS A 235 -7.11 4.39 29.83
CA CYS A 235 -6.84 5.81 29.59
C CYS A 235 -7.80 6.43 28.57
N HIS A 236 -8.14 5.70 27.51
CA HIS A 236 -8.96 6.23 26.41
C HIS A 236 -10.47 6.09 26.65
N GLY A 237 -10.88 5.24 27.60
CA GLY A 237 -12.29 4.94 27.88
C GLY A 237 -12.98 4.07 26.83
N ILE A 238 -12.27 3.68 25.76
CA ILE A 238 -12.76 2.78 24.71
C ILE A 238 -11.69 1.73 24.37
N PRO A 239 -12.07 0.48 24.04
CA PRO A 239 -11.12 -0.53 23.59
C PRO A 239 -10.45 -0.15 22.26
N LEU A 240 -9.12 -0.31 22.19
CA LEU A 240 -8.31 -0.01 21.00
C LEU A 240 -7.42 -1.20 20.59
N PRO A 241 -7.25 -1.47 19.29
CA PRO A 241 -8.04 -0.96 18.17
C PRO A 241 -9.51 -1.39 18.35
N HIS A 242 -10.42 -0.68 17.68
CA HIS A 242 -11.85 -0.98 17.79
C HIS A 242 -12.11 -2.44 17.38
N GLN A 243 -12.98 -3.12 18.12
CA GLN A 243 -13.27 -4.52 17.86
C GLN A 243 -14.02 -4.68 16.53
N GLN A 244 -13.95 -5.86 15.93
CA GLN A 244 -14.75 -6.14 14.74
C GLN A 244 -16.24 -5.99 15.08
N GLY A 245 -16.98 -5.30 14.20
CA GLY A 245 -18.39 -5.02 14.43
C GLY A 245 -18.66 -3.76 15.26
N TRP A 246 -17.63 -3.07 15.76
CA TRP A 246 -17.77 -1.81 16.50
C TRP A 246 -18.63 -0.78 15.76
N GLN A 247 -18.54 -0.71 14.43
CA GLN A 247 -19.34 0.19 13.61
C GLN A 247 -20.86 0.06 13.85
N ARG A 248 -21.34 -1.10 14.31
CA ARG A 248 -22.76 -1.32 14.61
C ARG A 248 -23.19 -0.89 16.01
N VAL A 249 -22.25 -0.79 16.95
CA VAL A 249 -22.53 -0.57 18.38
C VAL A 249 -21.86 0.69 18.92
N HIS A 250 -21.14 1.44 18.09
CA HIS A 250 -20.35 2.60 18.53
C HIS A 250 -21.18 3.77 19.06
N GLY A 251 -22.48 3.81 18.75
CA GLY A 251 -23.42 4.79 19.30
C GLY A 251 -23.94 4.43 20.70
N ASP A 252 -23.76 3.19 21.16
CA ASP A 252 -24.31 2.73 22.43
C ASP A 252 -23.56 3.40 23.59
N GLY A 253 -24.28 4.20 24.38
CA GLY A 253 -23.69 4.95 25.50
C GLY A 253 -22.83 6.15 25.07
N LEU A 254 -22.98 6.64 23.84
CA LEU A 254 -22.24 7.80 23.33
C LEU A 254 -22.71 9.12 23.97
N THR A 255 -22.07 9.51 25.06
CA THR A 255 -22.24 10.83 25.69
C THR A 255 -21.36 11.90 25.03
N GLU A 256 -21.67 13.19 25.19
CA GLU A 256 -20.82 14.29 24.68
C GLU A 256 -19.34 14.14 25.07
N PRO A 257 -18.98 13.83 26.35
CA PRO A 257 -17.59 13.64 26.72
C PRO A 257 -16.93 12.41 26.10
N VAL A 258 -17.71 11.39 25.69
CA VAL A 258 -17.20 10.23 24.95
C VAL A 258 -16.94 10.63 23.50
N ARG A 259 -17.83 11.43 22.90
CA ARG A 259 -17.68 11.93 21.52
C ARG A 259 -16.43 12.80 21.35
N GLU A 260 -16.12 13.64 22.33
CA GLU A 260 -14.88 14.45 22.35
C GLU A 260 -13.60 13.59 22.41
N ARG A 261 -13.65 12.38 22.97
CA ARG A 261 -12.48 11.49 22.98
C ARG A 261 -12.23 10.87 21.61
N CYS A 262 -13.27 10.69 20.79
CA CYS A 262 -13.13 10.23 19.42
C CYS A 262 -12.32 11.24 18.59
N SER A 263 -12.56 12.54 18.80
CA SER A 263 -11.84 13.61 18.09
C SER A 263 -10.38 13.81 18.54
N ALA A 264 -9.97 13.13 19.62
CA ALA A 264 -8.56 13.06 20.00
C ALA A 264 -7.70 12.29 18.98
N CYS A 265 -8.31 11.41 18.18
CA CYS A 265 -7.62 10.63 17.15
C CYS A 265 -8.25 10.75 15.75
N HIS A 266 -9.56 11.05 15.65
CA HIS A 266 -10.28 11.11 14.38
C HIS A 266 -10.73 12.53 14.04
N ASP A 267 -10.86 12.81 12.75
CA ASP A 267 -11.48 14.05 12.30
C ASP A 267 -13.00 14.00 12.55
N PRO A 268 -13.62 15.00 13.20
CA PRO A 268 -15.07 15.07 13.36
C PRO A 268 -15.87 14.97 12.04
N GLN A 269 -15.29 15.38 10.91
CA GLN A 269 -15.95 15.28 9.59
C GLN A 269 -16.20 13.82 9.17
N TRP A 270 -15.42 12.87 9.68
CA TRP A 270 -15.63 11.45 9.39
C TRP A 270 -17.01 10.95 9.83
N CYS A 271 -17.53 11.50 10.94
CA CYS A 271 -18.86 11.17 11.42
C CYS A 271 -19.91 11.49 10.35
N THR A 272 -19.85 12.70 9.77
CA THR A 272 -20.81 13.14 8.75
C THR A 272 -20.60 12.42 7.42
N ASP A 273 -19.36 12.14 7.03
CA ASP A 273 -19.05 11.43 5.78
C ASP A 273 -19.55 9.98 5.79
N CYS A 274 -19.42 9.32 6.95
CA CYS A 274 -19.85 7.95 7.15
C CYS A 274 -21.36 7.84 7.43
N HIS A 275 -21.91 8.71 8.28
CA HIS A 275 -23.32 8.59 8.67
C HIS A 275 -24.27 9.23 7.67
N GLY A 276 -23.92 10.34 7.00
CA GLY A 276 -24.77 11.00 6.00
C GLY A 276 -26.13 11.53 6.51
N VAL A 277 -26.50 11.20 7.74
CA VAL A 277 -27.70 11.61 8.47
C VAL A 277 -27.33 11.95 9.92
N GLU A 278 -28.21 12.67 10.61
CA GLU A 278 -27.98 13.06 12.00
C GLU A 278 -28.01 11.84 12.94
N MET A 279 -26.99 11.75 13.81
CA MET A 279 -26.81 10.66 14.76
C MET A 279 -26.51 11.18 16.18
N PRO A 280 -27.07 10.56 17.24
CA PRO A 280 -28.06 9.48 17.20
C PRO A 280 -29.39 9.96 16.61
N HIS A 281 -30.13 9.08 15.91
CA HIS A 281 -31.46 9.39 15.42
C HIS A 281 -32.36 9.84 16.59
N GLY A 282 -32.95 11.03 16.50
CA GLY A 282 -33.87 11.53 17.52
C GLY A 282 -35.23 10.81 17.50
N ASP A 283 -36.05 11.02 18.54
CA ASP A 283 -37.36 10.38 18.71
C ASP A 283 -38.33 10.63 17.53
N GLY A 284 -38.16 11.74 16.81
CA GLY A 284 -38.94 12.10 15.62
C GLY A 284 -38.45 11.48 14.31
N PHE A 285 -37.36 10.72 14.32
CA PHE A 285 -36.77 10.17 13.11
C PHE A 285 -37.66 9.09 12.47
N LEU A 286 -38.14 8.11 13.25
CA LEU A 286 -38.93 6.99 12.72
C LEU A 286 -40.20 7.45 11.96
N PRO A 287 -41.00 8.41 12.44
CA PRO A 287 -42.13 8.93 11.66
C PRO A 287 -41.74 9.68 10.39
N ALA A 288 -40.57 10.30 10.35
CA ALA A 288 -40.10 11.13 9.23
C ALA A 288 -39.16 10.38 8.26
N HIS A 289 -38.69 9.19 8.62
CA HIS A 289 -37.60 8.52 7.92
C HIS A 289 -37.95 8.15 6.47
N GLY A 290 -39.22 7.88 6.14
CA GLY A 290 -39.63 7.49 4.79
C GLY A 290 -39.34 8.57 3.74
N GLY A 291 -39.52 9.85 4.08
CA GLY A 291 -39.18 10.97 3.20
C GLY A 291 -37.68 11.30 3.17
N LEU A 292 -36.93 10.90 4.21
CA LEU A 292 -35.47 11.07 4.27
C LEU A 292 -34.74 9.93 3.56
N ALA A 293 -35.30 8.72 3.55
CA ALA A 293 -34.67 7.53 2.98
C ALA A 293 -34.67 7.54 1.44
N GLU A 294 -35.56 8.30 0.81
CA GLU A 294 -35.65 8.41 -0.65
C GLU A 294 -34.34 8.98 -1.23
N GLY A 295 -33.58 8.13 -1.93
CA GLY A 295 -32.27 8.48 -2.49
C GLY A 295 -31.10 8.44 -1.50
N LEU A 296 -31.32 8.00 -0.26
CA LEU A 296 -30.29 7.78 0.77
C LEU A 296 -30.20 6.32 1.23
N GLU A 297 -30.73 5.38 0.46
CA GLU A 297 -30.84 3.96 0.84
C GLU A 297 -29.47 3.35 1.16
N ASP A 298 -28.45 3.69 0.37
CA ASP A 298 -27.07 3.25 0.57
C ASP A 298 -26.49 3.73 1.91
N VAL A 299 -26.97 4.86 2.46
CA VAL A 299 -26.56 5.38 3.76
C VAL A 299 -27.17 4.53 4.87
N CYS A 300 -28.46 4.22 4.76
CA CYS A 300 -29.19 3.37 5.72
C CYS A 300 -28.59 1.96 5.81
N TYR A 301 -28.22 1.38 4.65
CA TYR A 301 -27.63 0.03 4.58
C TYR A 301 -26.21 -0.08 5.17
N ARG A 302 -25.55 1.03 5.53
CA ARG A 302 -24.25 1.00 6.23
C ARG A 302 -24.38 0.38 7.63
N CYS A 303 -25.54 0.56 8.27
CA CYS A 303 -25.82 0.07 9.62
C CYS A 303 -26.98 -0.93 9.66
N HIS A 304 -27.99 -0.77 8.82
CA HIS A 304 -29.16 -1.63 8.77
C HIS A 304 -29.04 -2.71 7.68
N VAL A 305 -29.76 -3.80 7.86
CA VAL A 305 -29.92 -4.84 6.83
C VAL A 305 -31.32 -4.76 6.24
N GLU A 306 -31.48 -5.18 4.99
CA GLU A 306 -32.77 -5.17 4.28
C GLU A 306 -33.90 -5.84 5.08
N ALA A 307 -33.61 -6.94 5.77
CA ALA A 307 -34.57 -7.63 6.62
C ALA A 307 -35.14 -6.73 7.74
N SER A 308 -34.37 -5.78 8.27
CA SER A 308 -34.83 -4.84 9.29
C SER A 308 -35.88 -3.87 8.76
N CYS A 309 -35.70 -3.39 7.52
CA CYS A 309 -36.67 -2.54 6.84
C CYS A 309 -37.92 -3.34 6.50
N ALA A 310 -37.73 -4.50 5.86
CA ALA A 310 -38.83 -5.36 5.43
C ALA A 310 -39.76 -5.75 6.57
N GLN A 311 -39.23 -6.07 7.75
CA GLN A 311 -40.05 -6.45 8.91
C GLN A 311 -40.99 -5.32 9.36
N CYS A 312 -40.47 -4.09 9.46
CA CYS A 312 -41.24 -2.94 9.88
C CYS A 312 -42.27 -2.51 8.81
N HIS A 313 -41.83 -2.42 7.55
CA HIS A 313 -42.69 -2.03 6.44
C HIS A 313 -43.80 -3.06 6.18
N TYR A 314 -43.49 -4.35 6.29
CA TYR A 314 -44.49 -5.42 6.22
C TYR A 314 -45.57 -5.23 7.29
N SER A 315 -45.18 -4.98 8.54
CA SER A 315 -46.14 -4.73 9.63
C SER A 315 -46.93 -3.44 9.45
N ALA A 316 -46.31 -2.38 8.92
CA ALA A 316 -46.99 -1.12 8.64
C ALA A 316 -48.05 -1.26 7.53
N GLU A 317 -47.75 -2.02 6.48
CA GLU A 317 -48.66 -2.28 5.36
C GLU A 317 -49.79 -3.25 5.72
N HIS A 318 -49.58 -4.13 6.70
CA HIS A 318 -50.51 -5.19 7.09
C HIS A 318 -51.08 -4.98 8.51
N ASN A 319 -51.26 -3.72 8.92
CA ASN A 319 -51.68 -3.30 10.27
C ASN A 319 -53.09 -3.75 10.72
N GLN A 320 -53.85 -4.41 9.85
CA GLN A 320 -55.19 -4.97 10.11
C GLN A 320 -55.20 -6.50 10.19
N THR A 321 -54.04 -7.15 10.10
CA THR A 321 -53.93 -8.62 10.19
C THR A 321 -53.85 -9.04 11.67
N PRO A 322 -54.75 -9.91 12.16
CA PRO A 322 -54.70 -10.36 13.56
C PRO A 322 -53.34 -10.99 13.91
N GLY A 323 -52.64 -10.45 14.91
CA GLY A 323 -51.32 -10.91 15.35
C GLY A 323 -50.14 -10.20 14.69
N VAL A 324 -50.38 -9.13 13.92
CA VAL A 324 -49.35 -8.27 13.31
C VAL A 324 -49.59 -6.83 13.78
N ASP A 325 -49.45 -6.61 15.09
CA ASP A 325 -49.80 -5.34 15.73
C ASP A 325 -48.54 -4.45 15.80
N TYR A 326 -48.61 -3.23 15.28
CA TYR A 326 -47.54 -2.23 15.37
C TYR A 326 -47.96 -1.10 16.31
N HIS A 327 -47.62 -1.22 17.60
CA HIS A 327 -47.84 -0.15 18.58
C HIS A 327 -46.62 0.78 18.63
N PHE A 328 -46.72 1.94 17.96
CA PHE A 328 -45.86 3.07 18.32
C PHE A 328 -46.25 3.51 19.73
N GLY A 329 -45.28 3.52 20.65
CA GLY A 329 -45.46 4.07 21.98
C GLY A 329 -45.91 5.53 21.91
N ALA A 330 -47.21 5.76 21.95
CA ALA A 330 -47.75 6.94 22.61
C ALA A 330 -47.56 6.69 24.09
N GLY A 331 -46.82 7.58 24.76
CA GLY A 331 -46.60 7.51 26.20
C GLY A 331 -47.91 7.25 26.93
N ASP A 332 -47.85 6.26 27.82
CA ASP A 332 -48.92 5.96 28.76
C ASP A 332 -49.17 7.23 29.61
N PRO A 333 -50.37 7.85 29.57
CA PRO A 333 -50.67 8.92 30.49
C PRO A 333 -50.92 8.29 31.86
N GLN A 334 -50.00 8.52 32.81
CA GLN A 334 -50.34 8.44 34.23
C GLN A 334 -51.25 9.60 34.61
#